data_AF-A0A1B6GSP1-F1
#
_entry.id   AF-A0A1B6GSP1-F1
#
_cell.length_a   1.000
_cell.length_b   1.000
_cell.length_c   1.000
_cell.angle_alpha   90.00
_cell.angle_beta   90.00
_cell.angle_gamma   90.00
#
_symmetry.space_group_name_H-M   'P 1'
#
loop_
_entity.id
_entity.type
_entity.pdbx_description
1 polymer ?
#
loop_
_entity_poly.entity_id
_entity_poly.type
_entity_poly.pdbx_seq_one_letter_code
_entity_poly.pdbx_strand_id
1 'polypeptide(L)'
;ELNVYLFATKLNTHLPDTGLNVYLFATKLNAHVPATELNVYLSAITLNAHVPATGLNVHLPDTELNVHLLDTGLNVHLPATELNVHLPANELNVYLFATKLNTHLPDTGLNVYLFATKL
;
A
#
# COMPACT_ATOMS: atom_id res chain seq x y z
N GLU A 1 9.49 14.74 9.95
CA GLU A 1 9.70 13.91 8.76
C GLU A 1 11.00 13.14 8.82
N LEU A 2 10.88 11.83 9.07
CA LEU A 2 11.97 10.87 8.90
C LEU A 2 11.91 10.30 7.48
N ASN A 3 13.06 10.12 6.83
CA ASN A 3 13.15 9.45 5.53
C ASN A 3 13.89 8.12 5.70
N VAL A 4 13.30 7.04 5.20
CA VAL A 4 13.85 5.68 5.33
C VAL A 4 14.06 5.10 3.94
N TYR A 5 15.30 4.70 3.65
CA TYR A 5 15.70 4.08 2.39
C TYR A 5 16.40 2.75 2.66
N LEU A 6 15.77 1.64 2.26
CA LEU A 6 16.38 0.31 2.40
C LEU A 6 16.28 -0.48 1.11
N PHE A 7 17.36 -1.21 0.82
CA PHE A 7 17.45 -2.16 -0.28
C PHE A 7 17.97 -3.48 0.24
N ALA A 8 17.23 -4.57 0.02
CA ALA A 8 17.64 -5.91 0.45
C ALA A 8 16.98 -6.98 -0.42
N THR A 9 17.49 -8.22 -0.43
CA THR A 9 16.80 -9.32 -1.10
C THR A 9 15.51 -9.71 -0.37
N LYS A 10 15.56 -9.73 0.96
CA LYS A 10 14.42 -9.98 1.84
C LYS A 10 14.41 -8.91 2.91
N LEU A 11 13.25 -8.33 3.15
CA LEU A 11 13.13 -7.27 4.13
C LEU A 11 11.86 -7.46 4.97
N ASN A 12 12.02 -7.28 6.28
CA ASN A 12 10.92 -7.22 7.24
C ASN A 12 11.13 -5.96 8.09
N THR A 13 10.25 -4.97 7.97
CA THR A 13 10.39 -3.68 8.64
C THR A 13 9.21 -3.37 9.54
N HIS A 14 9.52 -2.79 10.70
CA HIS A 14 8.56 -2.14 11.58
C HIS A 14 9.01 -0.70 11.84
N LEU A 15 8.26 0.29 11.36
CA LEU A 15 8.66 1.70 11.36
C LEU A 15 7.54 2.61 11.91
N PRO A 16 7.43 2.77 13.25
CA PRO A 16 6.46 3.66 13.85
C PRO A 16 7.02 5.08 13.96
N ASP A 17 6.38 6.08 13.36
CA ASP A 17 6.80 7.48 13.48
C ASP A 17 5.67 8.47 13.16
N THR A 18 5.83 9.74 13.54
CA THR A 18 4.98 10.86 13.13
C THR A 18 5.63 11.58 11.94
N GLY A 19 5.09 11.39 10.74
CA GLY A 19 5.60 12.00 9.51
C GLY A 19 6.78 11.22 8.96
N LEU A 20 6.49 10.26 8.08
CA LEU A 20 7.48 9.33 7.54
C LEU A 20 7.40 9.27 6.01
N ASN A 21 8.55 9.24 5.36
CA ASN A 21 8.68 8.94 3.94
C ASN A 21 9.48 7.64 3.80
N VAL A 22 8.85 6.59 3.30
CA VAL A 22 9.41 5.25 3.25
C VAL A 22 9.65 4.81 1.81
N TYR A 23 10.89 4.43 1.51
CA TYR A 23 11.31 3.87 0.23
C TYR A 23 12.00 2.53 0.47
N LEU A 24 11.28 1.43 0.24
CA LEU A 24 11.86 0.08 0.40
C LEU A 24 11.82 -0.66 -0.93
N PHE A 25 12.94 -1.32 -1.25
CA PHE A 25 13.02 -2.22 -2.38
C PHE A 25 13.52 -3.58 -1.93
N ALA A 26 12.77 -4.64 -2.27
CA ALA A 26 13.22 -6.00 -2.02
C ALA A 26 12.65 -7.03 -2.99
N THR A 27 13.20 -8.24 -3.04
CA THR A 27 12.52 -9.32 -3.77
C THR A 27 11.29 -9.79 -3.01
N LYS A 28 11.41 -9.90 -1.67
CA LYS A 28 10.31 -10.20 -0.75
C LYS A 28 10.27 -9.15 0.35
N LEU A 29 9.15 -8.49 0.50
CA LEU A 29 8.96 -7.43 1.48
C LEU A 29 7.74 -7.73 2.36
N ASN A 30 7.96 -7.65 3.67
CA ASN A 30 6.90 -7.55 4.66
C ASN A 30 7.06 -6.22 5.42
N ALA A 31 6.08 -5.34 5.33
CA ALA A 31 6.17 -4.00 5.91
C ALA A 31 5.00 -3.74 6.87
N HIS A 32 5.34 -3.34 8.10
CA HIS A 32 4.39 -2.82 9.08
C HIS A 32 4.77 -1.38 9.44
N VAL A 33 3.97 -0.40 9.00
CA VAL A 33 4.35 1.02 9.06
C VAL A 33 3.20 1.86 9.64
N PRO A 34 3.03 1.91 10.97
CA PRO A 34 2.02 2.77 11.59
C PRO A 34 2.54 4.20 11.70
N ALA A 35 1.80 5.18 11.18
CA ALA A 35 2.21 6.58 11.21
C ALA A 35 1.03 7.56 11.10
N THR A 36 1.18 8.79 11.58
CA THR A 36 0.10 9.81 11.46
C THR A 36 0.02 10.38 10.03
N GLU A 37 1.16 10.70 9.43
CA GLU A 37 1.30 11.14 8.06
C GLU A 37 2.38 10.30 7.39
N LEU A 38 2.05 9.71 6.24
CA LEU A 38 2.91 8.71 5.63
C LEU A 38 2.86 8.77 4.11
N ASN A 39 4.03 8.90 3.50
CA ASN A 39 4.23 8.61 2.08
C ASN A 39 5.02 7.31 1.94
N VAL A 40 4.45 6.35 1.22
CA VAL A 40 5.05 5.02 1.05
C VAL A 40 5.29 4.74 -0.43
N TYR A 41 6.54 4.36 -0.73
CA TYR A 41 6.93 3.72 -1.97
C TYR A 41 7.61 2.39 -1.65
N LEU A 42 6.92 1.27 -1.88
CA LEU A 42 7.50 -0.07 -1.74
C LEU A 42 7.48 -0.75 -3.09
N SER A 43 8.55 -1.44 -3.45
CA SER A 43 8.55 -2.28 -4.65
C SER A 43 9.24 -3.60 -4.41
N ALA A 44 8.59 -4.67 -4.86
CA ALA A 44 9.04 -6.04 -4.74
C ALA A 44 8.47 -6.97 -5.82
N ILE A 45 8.90 -8.24 -5.76
CA ILE A 45 8.19 -9.30 -6.50
C ILE A 45 6.96 -9.72 -5.69
N THR A 46 7.17 -9.95 -4.40
CA THR A 46 6.11 -10.28 -3.44
C THR A 46 6.12 -9.26 -2.31
N LEU A 47 4.99 -8.57 -2.13
CA LEU A 47 4.78 -7.60 -1.06
C LEU A 47 3.61 -7.99 -0.17
N ASN A 48 3.83 -7.93 1.15
CA ASN A 48 2.79 -7.85 2.16
C ASN A 48 2.96 -6.55 2.94
N ALA A 49 1.94 -5.69 2.93
CA ALA A 49 1.97 -4.41 3.64
C ALA A 49 0.77 -4.23 4.56
N HIS A 50 1.05 -3.82 5.79
CA HIS A 50 0.06 -3.43 6.78
C HIS A 50 0.36 -2.02 7.31
N VAL A 51 -0.51 -1.06 7.00
CA VAL A 51 -0.22 0.36 7.20
C VAL A 51 -1.44 1.08 7.79
N PRO A 52 -1.49 1.23 9.13
CA PRO A 52 -2.45 2.11 9.79
C PRO A 52 -1.97 3.57 9.77
N ALA A 53 -2.78 4.49 9.27
CA ALA A 53 -2.45 5.92 9.28
C ALA A 53 -3.66 6.86 9.41
N THR A 54 -3.40 8.17 9.46
CA THR A 54 -4.42 9.24 9.41
C THR A 54 -4.28 10.15 8.18
N GLY A 55 -3.38 9.80 7.27
CA GLY A 55 -3.10 10.49 6.03
C GLY A 55 -2.05 9.71 5.25
N LEU A 56 -2.49 8.99 4.22
CA LEU A 56 -1.66 8.00 3.54
C LEU A 56 -1.64 8.20 2.02
N ASN A 57 -0.43 8.32 1.48
CA ASN A 57 -0.17 8.26 0.05
C ASN A 57 0.73 7.07 -0.27
N VAL A 58 0.24 6.16 -1.11
CA VAL A 58 0.86 4.84 -1.31
C VAL A 58 1.03 4.53 -2.79
N HIS A 59 2.23 4.08 -3.14
CA HIS A 59 2.54 3.55 -4.46
C HIS A 59 3.31 2.24 -4.35
N LEU A 60 2.70 1.12 -4.79
CA LEU A 60 3.26 -0.23 -4.63
C LEU A 60 3.22 -1.03 -5.94
N PRO A 61 4.25 -0.91 -6.80
CA PRO A 61 4.37 -1.70 -8.01
C PRO A 61 5.04 -3.05 -7.73
N ASP A 62 4.29 -4.13 -7.94
CA ASP A 62 4.69 -5.49 -7.57
C ASP A 62 4.18 -6.57 -8.53
N THR A 63 4.63 -7.81 -8.37
CA THR A 63 4.01 -8.96 -9.08
C THR A 63 2.82 -9.50 -8.28
N GLU A 64 3.05 -9.77 -7.00
CA GLU A 64 2.05 -10.26 -6.05
C GLU A 64 1.95 -9.29 -4.87
N LEU A 65 0.74 -8.80 -4.63
CA LEU A 65 0.49 -7.78 -3.63
C LEU A 65 -0.62 -8.21 -2.68
N ASN A 66 -0.33 -8.19 -1.38
CA ASN A 66 -1.34 -8.31 -0.33
C ASN A 66 -1.25 -7.10 0.59
N VAL A 67 -2.33 -6.30 0.63
CA VAL A 67 -2.31 -4.99 1.26
C VAL A 67 -3.50 -4.78 2.16
N HIS A 68 -3.19 -4.33 3.38
CA HIS A 68 -4.16 -3.82 4.34
C HIS A 68 -3.77 -2.40 4.75
N LEU A 69 -4.52 -1.40 4.30
CA LEU A 69 -4.32 -0.01 4.69
C LEU A 69 -5.58 0.48 5.40
N LEU A 70 -5.41 1.04 6.59
CA LEU A 70 -6.49 1.62 7.36
C LEU A 70 -6.19 3.10 7.55
N ASP A 71 -7.07 3.98 7.06
CA ASP A 71 -6.87 5.42 7.18
C ASP A 71 -8.20 6.18 7.29
N THR A 72 -8.16 7.42 7.76
CA THR A 72 -9.19 8.42 7.49
C THR A 72 -9.18 8.90 6.04
N GLY A 73 -8.01 9.06 5.39
CA GLY A 73 -7.86 9.54 4.02
C GLY A 73 -6.75 8.80 3.26
N LEU A 74 -7.11 8.14 2.16
CA LEU A 74 -6.23 7.27 1.39
C LEU A 74 -6.11 7.73 -0.07
N ASN A 75 -4.88 7.91 -0.53
CA ASN A 75 -4.53 8.02 -1.95
C ASN A 75 -3.59 6.88 -2.35
N VAL A 76 -4.02 6.02 -3.25
CA VAL A 76 -3.40 4.72 -3.46
C VAL A 76 -3.27 4.38 -4.94
N HIS A 77 -2.08 3.90 -5.34
CA HIS A 77 -1.82 3.39 -6.67
C HIS A 77 -1.11 2.02 -6.61
N LEU A 78 -1.82 0.95 -6.98
CA LEU A 78 -1.39 -0.44 -6.84
C LEU A 78 -1.45 -1.19 -8.18
N PRO A 79 -0.38 -1.16 -8.98
CA PRO A 79 -0.25 -2.01 -10.15
C PRO A 79 0.38 -3.35 -9.76
N ALA A 80 -0.32 -4.46 -10.01
CA ALA A 80 0.20 -5.80 -9.78
C ALA A 80 -0.26 -6.84 -10.82
N THR A 81 0.30 -8.05 -10.80
CA THR A 81 -0.29 -9.17 -11.54
C THR A 81 -1.43 -9.78 -10.72
N GLU A 82 -1.16 -10.08 -9.45
CA GLU A 82 -2.14 -10.56 -8.48
C GLU A 82 -2.24 -9.56 -7.33
N LEU A 83 -3.47 -9.12 -7.06
CA LEU A 83 -3.76 -8.06 -6.11
C LEU A 83 -4.83 -8.50 -5.12
N ASN A 84 -4.51 -8.49 -3.83
CA ASN A 84 -5.47 -8.66 -2.74
C ASN A 84 -5.41 -7.45 -1.83
N VAL A 85 -6.51 -6.67 -1.76
CA VAL A 85 -6.53 -5.40 -1.04
C VAL A 85 -7.71 -5.28 -0.10
N HIS A 86 -7.45 -4.72 1.07
CA HIS A 86 -8.46 -4.27 2.00
C HIS A 86 -8.13 -2.85 2.44
N LEU A 87 -8.97 -1.89 2.02
CA LEU A 87 -8.73 -0.45 2.21
C LEU A 87 -9.93 0.26 2.89
N PRO A 88 -10.17 0.03 4.19
CA PRO A 88 -11.15 0.80 4.95
C PRO A 88 -10.72 2.28 5.10
N ALA A 89 -11.58 3.20 4.63
CA ALA A 89 -11.34 4.64 4.72
C ALA A 89 -12.60 5.50 4.81
N ASN A 90 -12.49 6.74 5.30
CA ASN A 90 -13.59 7.72 5.16
C ASN A 90 -13.59 8.34 3.76
N GLU A 91 -12.40 8.70 3.26
CA GLU A 91 -12.16 9.24 1.91
C GLU A 91 -11.12 8.38 1.19
N LEU A 92 -11.49 7.90 -0.01
CA LEU A 92 -10.67 6.95 -0.74
C LEU A 92 -10.51 7.38 -2.21
N ASN A 93 -9.26 7.62 -2.63
CA ASN A 93 -8.88 7.82 -4.03
C ASN A 93 -7.91 6.71 -4.45
N VAL A 94 -8.39 5.79 -5.28
CA VAL A 94 -7.66 4.54 -5.57
C VAL A 94 -7.59 4.25 -7.06
N TYR A 95 -6.39 3.89 -7.49
CA TYR A 95 -6.08 3.34 -8.80
C TYR A 95 -5.54 1.92 -8.63
N LEU A 96 -6.33 0.92 -9.01
CA LEU A 96 -5.92 -0.49 -9.00
C LEU A 96 -5.82 -1.01 -10.42
N PHE A 97 -4.68 -1.63 -10.72
CA PHE A 97 -4.46 -2.31 -11.99
C PHE A 97 -3.96 -3.73 -11.70
N ALA A 98 -4.72 -4.74 -12.11
CA ALA A 98 -4.30 -6.12 -11.91
C ALA A 98 -4.73 -7.11 -13.01
N THR A 99 -4.04 -8.24 -13.12
CA THR A 99 -4.57 -9.37 -13.89
C THR A 99 -5.66 -10.08 -13.08
N LYS A 100 -5.38 -10.39 -11.81
CA LYS A 100 -6.33 -10.94 -10.84
C LYS A 100 -6.48 -9.98 -9.66
N LEU A 101 -7.71 -9.68 -9.28
CA LEU A 101 -8.01 -8.73 -8.22
C LEU A 101 -9.04 -9.28 -7.23
N ASN A 102 -8.69 -9.28 -5.96
CA ASN A 102 -9.64 -9.38 -4.86
C ASN A 102 -9.59 -8.07 -4.06
N THR A 103 -10.72 -7.40 -3.87
CA THR A 103 -10.77 -6.08 -3.24
C THR A 103 -11.95 -5.91 -2.31
N HIS A 104 -11.71 -5.27 -1.16
CA HIS A 104 -12.75 -4.81 -0.24
C HIS A 104 -12.48 -3.37 0.18
N LEU A 105 -13.37 -2.45 -0.19
CA LEU A 105 -13.22 -0.99 -0.05
C LEU A 105 -14.44 -0.38 0.66
N PRO A 106 -14.60 -0.58 1.99
CA PRO A 106 -15.70 0.03 2.73
C PRO A 106 -15.40 1.52 2.95
N ASP A 107 -16.26 2.39 2.42
CA ASP A 107 -16.00 3.84 2.28
C ASP A 107 -17.27 4.71 2.34
N THR A 108 -17.10 5.98 2.73
CA THR A 108 -18.13 7.05 2.64
C THR A 108 -17.92 8.11 1.53
N GLY A 109 -16.70 8.25 0.98
CA GLY A 109 -16.36 9.14 -0.14
C GLY A 109 -15.37 8.51 -1.14
N LEU A 110 -15.91 7.84 -2.18
CA LEU A 110 -15.17 6.97 -3.08
C LEU A 110 -14.84 7.60 -4.45
N ASN A 111 -13.57 7.57 -4.85
CA ASN A 111 -13.13 7.69 -6.23
C ASN A 111 -12.22 6.50 -6.59
N VAL A 112 -12.73 5.59 -7.44
CA VAL A 112 -12.04 4.35 -7.80
C VAL A 112 -11.90 4.21 -9.31
N TYR A 113 -10.66 3.99 -9.73
CA TYR A 113 -10.33 3.52 -11.06
C TYR A 113 -9.83 2.08 -10.96
N LEU A 114 -10.60 1.16 -11.54
CA LEU A 114 -10.35 -0.27 -11.50
C LEU A 114 -10.09 -0.82 -12.89
N PHE A 115 -8.95 -1.47 -13.07
CA PHE A 115 -8.71 -2.33 -14.23
C PHE A 115 -8.30 -3.72 -13.74
N ALA A 116 -9.14 -4.72 -14.04
CA ALA A 116 -8.83 -6.11 -13.76
C ALA A 116 -9.26 -7.01 -14.91
N THR A 117 -8.42 -7.98 -15.28
CA THR A 117 -8.84 -9.01 -16.27
C THR A 117 -9.61 -10.16 -15.63
N LYS A 118 -9.49 -10.33 -14.30
CA LYS A 118 -10.16 -11.32 -13.46
C LYS A 118 -10.42 -10.71 -12.07
N LEU A 119 -11.62 -10.92 -11.55
CA LEU A 119 -12.07 -10.54 -10.20
C LEU A 119 -12.28 -11.81 -9.36
#